data_AF-A0A1H5VZA5-F1
#
_entry.id   AF-A0A1H5VZA5-F1
#
_cell.length_a   1.000
_cell.length_b   1.000
_cell.length_c   1.000
_cell.angle_alpha   90.00
_cell.angle_beta   90.00
_cell.angle_gamma   90.00
#
_symmetry.space_group_name_H-M   'P 1'
#
loop_
_entity.id
_entity.type
_entity.pdbx_description
1 polymer ?
#
loop_
_entity_poly.entity_id
_entity_poly.type
_entity_poly.pdbx_seq_one_letter_code
_entity_poly.pdbx_strand_id
1 'polypeptide(L)'
;MFRQGVLVALFNPKVAVFFLAFLPQFVVPGAGPVPAQLFFHGILFIAVAGLVEPVLDLMLHRLMAGLRRKPSVGQWIDRALGTLLIGLGVKLFLSGKPE
;
A
#
# COMPACT_ATOMS: atom_id res chain seq x y z
N MET A 1 2.88 19.87 6.09
CA MET A 1 3.24 18.45 5.85
C MET A 1 2.23 17.48 6.47
N PHE A 2 2.11 17.35 7.79
CA PHE A 2 1.18 16.38 8.41
C PHE A 2 -0.29 16.55 7.99
N ARG A 3 -0.86 17.76 8.10
CA ARG A 3 -2.26 18.03 7.70
C ARG A 3 -2.53 17.69 6.23
N GLN A 4 -1.57 18.00 5.34
CA GLN A 4 -1.68 17.66 3.92
C GLN A 4 -1.63 16.15 3.69
N GLY A 5 -0.73 15.44 4.38
CA GLY A 5 -0.67 13.98 4.35
C GLY A 5 -1.97 13.32 4.84
N VAL A 6 -2.53 13.81 5.95
CA VAL A 6 -3.81 13.35 6.49
C VAL A 6 -4.94 13.57 5.49
N LEU A 7 -5.01 14.76 4.89
CA LEU A 7 -6.04 15.06 3.88
C LEU A 7 -5.88 14.17 2.64
N VAL A 8 -4.66 14.00 2.12
CA VAL A 8 -4.40 13.12 0.98
C VAL A 8 -4.80 11.67 1.31
N ALA A 9 -4.50 11.17 2.51
CA ALA A 9 -4.87 9.83 2.93
C ALA A 9 -6.39 9.66 3.08
N LEU A 10 -7.06 10.62 3.72
CA LEU A 10 -8.52 10.61 3.91
C LEU A 10 -9.28 10.65 2.58
N PHE A 11 -8.81 11.47 1.63
CA PHE A 11 -9.40 11.59 0.30
C PHE A 11 -8.86 10.56 -0.70
N ASN A 12 -8.07 9.56 -0.27
CA ASN A 12 -7.61 8.50 -1.15
C ASN A 12 -8.66 7.38 -1.22
N PRO A 13 -9.51 7.33 -2.27
CA PRO A 13 -10.57 6.34 -2.36
C PRO A 13 -10.03 4.91 -2.44
N LYS A 14 -8.79 4.73 -2.91
CA LYS A 14 -8.16 3.42 -3.03
C LYS A 14 -8.03 2.73 -1.68
N VAL A 15 -7.70 3.49 -0.63
CA VAL A 15 -7.55 2.97 0.72
C VAL A 15 -8.91 2.51 1.26
N ALA A 16 -9.94 3.34 1.08
CA ALA A 16 -11.30 3.01 1.49
C ALA A 16 -11.84 1.75 0.78
N VAL A 17 -11.69 1.69 -0.55
CA VAL A 17 -12.12 0.53 -1.35
C VAL A 17 -11.38 -0.74 -0.95
N PHE A 18 -10.07 -0.66 -0.69
CA PHE A 18 -9.29 -1.80 -0.18
C PHE A 18 -9.87 -2.30 1.14
N PHE A 19 -10.05 -1.43 2.13
CA PHE A 19 -10.59 -1.85 3.42
C PHE A 19 -12.02 -2.39 3.32
N LEU A 20 -12.89 -1.79 2.52
CA LEU A 20 -14.24 -2.32 2.29
C LEU A 20 -14.24 -3.69 1.62
N ALA A 21 -13.27 -3.96 0.74
CA ALA A 21 -13.15 -5.27 0.08
C ALA A 21 -12.57 -6.35 1.01
N PHE A 22 -11.58 -6.00 1.83
CA PHE A 22 -10.80 -6.97 2.62
C PHE A 22 -11.24 -7.12 4.08
N LEU A 23 -11.56 -6.04 4.80
CA LEU A 23 -11.91 -6.14 6.23
C LEU A 23 -13.14 -7.03 6.50
N PRO A 24 -14.23 -6.95 5.72
CA PRO A 24 -15.39 -7.81 5.93
C PRO A 24 -15.09 -9.30 5.80
N GLN A 25 -14.03 -9.68 5.06
CA GLN A 25 -13.64 -11.08 4.87
C GLN A 25 -13.10 -11.72 6.16
N PHE A 26 -12.69 -10.90 7.15
CA PHE A 26 -12.22 -11.37 8.46
C PHE A 26 -13.34 -11.44 9.51
N VAL A 27 -14.57 -11.05 9.16
CA VAL A 27 -15.71 -11.14 10.08
C VAL A 27 -16.15 -12.59 10.22
N VAL A 28 -16.26 -13.05 11.46
CA VAL A 28 -16.70 -14.42 11.78
C VAL A 28 -18.17 -14.39 12.20
N PRO A 29 -19.08 -15.10 11.49
CA PRO A 29 -20.47 -15.23 11.89
C PRO A 29 -20.59 -15.86 13.28
N GLY A 30 -21.45 -15.30 14.13
CA GLY A 30 -21.65 -15.79 15.50
C GLY A 30 -20.60 -15.34 16.53
N ALA A 31 -19.50 -14.69 16.11
CA ALA A 31 -18.45 -14.19 17.02
C ALA A 31 -18.75 -12.77 17.59
N GLY A 32 -20.02 -12.38 17.65
CA GLY A 32 -20.47 -11.07 18.16
C GLY A 32 -20.74 -10.02 17.06
N PRO A 33 -21.00 -8.75 17.44
CA PRO A 33 -21.45 -7.71 16.52
C PRO A 33 -20.42 -7.38 15.44
N VAL A 34 -20.86 -7.36 14.18
CA VAL A 34 -20.02 -7.05 13.01
C VAL A 34 -19.28 -5.70 13.14
N PRO A 35 -19.90 -4.58 13.57
CA PRO A 35 -19.18 -3.31 13.70
C PRO A 35 -18.04 -3.36 14.72
N ALA A 36 -18.20 -4.12 15.80
CA ALA A 36 -17.16 -4.28 16.82
C ALA A 36 -15.99 -5.12 16.30
N GLN A 37 -16.27 -6.20 15.56
CA GLN A 37 -15.23 -6.97 14.88
C GLN A 37 -14.47 -6.09 13.89
N LEU A 38 -15.15 -5.36 13.01
CA LEU A 38 -14.50 -4.48 12.02
C LEU A 38 -13.63 -3.40 12.68
N PHE A 39 -14.11 -2.78 13.77
CA PHE A 39 -13.34 -1.81 14.54
C PHE A 39 -12.06 -2.43 15.13
N PHE A 40 -12.17 -3.62 15.72
CA PHE A 40 -11.02 -4.36 16.25
C PHE A 40 -10.00 -4.70 15.17
N HIS A 41 -10.44 -5.23 14.02
CA HIS A 41 -9.55 -5.53 12.90
C HIS A 41 -8.87 -4.26 12.35
N GLY A 42 -9.58 -3.13 12.30
CA GLY A 42 -9.00 -1.84 11.92
C GLY A 42 -7.88 -1.38 12.87
N ILE A 43 -8.10 -1.50 14.19
CA ILE A 43 -7.05 -1.20 15.18
C ILE A 43 -5.86 -2.13 15.02
N LEU A 44 -6.11 -3.44 14.87
CA LEU A 44 -5.05 -4.43 14.68
C LEU A 44 -4.22 -4.11 13.43
N PHE A 45 -4.87 -3.75 12.32
CA PHE A 45 -4.21 -3.34 11.10
C PHE A 45 -3.30 -2.13 11.34
N ILE A 46 -3.81 -1.07 11.99
CA ILE A 46 -3.03 0.13 12.29
C ILE A 46 -1.84 -0.19 13.19
N ALA A 47 -2.02 -1.04 14.20
CA ALA A 47 -0.95 -1.44 15.11
C ALA A 47 0.16 -2.22 14.38
N VAL A 48 -0.21 -3.16 13.52
CA VAL A 48 0.75 -3.93 12.72
C VAL A 48 1.47 -3.03 11.72
N ALA A 49 0.74 -2.20 10.98
CA ALA A 49 1.33 -1.25 10.04
C ALA A 49 2.30 -0.29 10.76
N GLY A 50 1.88 0.28 11.89
CA GLY A 50 2.71 1.17 12.70
C GLY A 50 3.96 0.51 13.30
N LEU A 51 3.99 -0.81 13.42
CA LEU A 51 5.17 -1.56 13.87
C LEU A 51 6.08 -1.95 12.70
N VAL A 52 5.49 -2.43 11.61
CA VAL A 52 6.23 -3.01 10.48
C VAL A 52 6.76 -1.94 9.54
N GLU A 53 5.96 -0.92 9.21
CA GLU A 53 6.34 0.11 8.24
C GLU A 53 7.60 0.89 8.67
N PRO A 54 7.74 1.34 9.93
CA PRO A 54 8.94 2.06 10.33
C PRO A 54 10.21 1.20 10.29
N VAL A 55 10.09 -0.10 10.58
CA VAL A 55 11.21 -1.04 10.49
C VAL A 55 11.68 -1.17 9.05
N LEU A 56 10.74 -1.38 8.12
CA LEU A 56 11.04 -1.45 6.69
C LEU A 56 11.62 -0.14 6.17
N ASP A 57 11.07 1.00 6.58
CA ASP A 57 11.56 2.32 6.18
C ASP A 57 12.99 2.57 6.68
N LEU A 58 13.31 2.20 7.92
CA LEU A 58 14.66 2.30 8.46
C LEU A 58 15.64 1.40 7.71
N MET A 59 15.23 0.16 7.40
CA MET A 59 16.05 -0.76 6.60
C MET A 59 16.32 -0.21 5.19
N LEU A 60 15.28 0.33 4.54
CA LEU A 60 15.38 0.94 3.22
C LEU A 60 16.29 2.16 3.24
N HIS A 61 16.16 3.04 4.24
CA HIS A 61 17.04 4.19 4.40
C HIS A 61 18.51 3.78 4.53
N ARG A 62 18.81 2.74 5.32
CA ARG A 62 20.18 2.22 5.47
C ARG A 62 20.72 1.63 4.17
N LEU A 63 19.92 0.83 3.47
CA LEU A 63 20.30 0.25 2.17
C LEU A 63 20.57 1.36 1.14
N MET A 64 19.70 2.37 1.11
CA MET A 64 19.79 3.47 0.16
C MET A 64 20.89 4.48 0.49
N ALA A 65 21.33 4.59 1.75
CA ALA A 65 22.40 5.50 2.15
C ALA A 65 23.72 5.24 1.41
N GLY A 66 24.06 3.96 1.14
CA GLY A 66 25.21 3.58 0.32
C GLY A 66 24.97 3.77 -1.17
N LEU A 67 23.76 3.45 -1.64
CA LEU A 67 23.36 3.51 -3.05
C LEU A 67 23.26 4.96 -3.58
N ARG A 68 22.81 5.90 -2.76
CA ARG A 68 22.65 7.33 -3.09
C ARG A 68 23.95 8.03 -3.46
N ARG A 69 25.11 7.43 -3.18
CA ARG A 69 26.42 7.94 -3.64
C ARG A 69 26.59 7.87 -5.17
N LYS A 70 25.77 7.08 -5.87
CA LYS A 70 25.79 6.96 -7.33
C LYS A 70 24.43 7.38 -7.91
N PRO A 71 24.31 8.59 -8.50
CA PRO A 71 23.05 9.07 -9.07
C PRO A 71 22.51 8.17 -10.20
N SER A 72 23.38 7.36 -10.84
CA SER A 72 22.98 6.38 -11.85
C SER A 72 22.07 5.28 -11.30
N VAL A 73 22.16 4.92 -10.02
CA VAL A 73 21.36 3.83 -9.45
C VAL A 73 19.89 4.23 -9.33
N GLY A 74 19.62 5.45 -8.87
CA GLY A 74 18.25 5.98 -8.82
C GLY A 74 17.60 5.97 -10.21
N GLN A 75 18.33 6.42 -11.23
CA GLN A 75 17.84 6.41 -12.61
C GLN A 75 17.53 5.00 -13.13
N TRP A 76 18.33 3.99 -12.77
CA TRP A 76 18.06 2.61 -13.15
C TRP A 76 16.85 2.03 -12.43
N ILE A 77 16.65 2.37 -11.14
CA ILE A 77 15.46 1.99 -10.38
C ILE A 77 14.21 2.61 -11.02
N ASP A 78 14.25 3.91 -11.32
CA ASP A 78 13.13 4.63 -11.94
C ASP A 78 12.79 4.06 -13.31
N ARG A 79 13.81 3.74 -14.13
CA ARG A 79 13.63 3.09 -15.42
C ARG A 79 13.02 1.70 -15.26
N ALA A 80 13.51 0.88 -14.33
CA ALA A 80 12.99 -0.46 -14.10
C ALA A 80 11.51 -0.42 -13.66
N LEU A 81 11.16 0.48 -12.73
CA LEU A 81 9.77 0.68 -12.29
C LEU A 81 8.89 1.20 -13.44
N GLY A 82 9.38 2.17 -14.20
CA GLY A 82 8.67 2.70 -15.37
C GLY A 82 8.41 1.63 -16.44
N THR A 83 9.43 0.82 -16.77
CA THR A 83 9.31 -0.30 -17.70
C THR A 83 8.33 -1.35 -17.19
N LEU A 84 8.36 -1.68 -15.88
CA LEU A 84 7.42 -2.61 -15.28
C LEU A 84 5.97 -2.10 -15.38
N LEU A 85 5.74 -0.82 -15.09
CA LEU A 85 4.42 -0.19 -15.16
C LEU A 85 3.90 -0.14 -16.60
N ILE A 86 4.74 0.22 -17.58
CA ILE A 86 4.39 0.19 -19.00
C ILE A 86 4.02 -1.23 -19.42
N GLY A 87 4.84 -2.22 -19.04
CA GLY A 87 4.58 -3.62 -19.33
C GLY A 87 3.26 -4.12 -18.72
N LEU A 88 2.96 -3.71 -17.48
CA LEU A 88 1.69 -4.03 -16.83
C LEU A 88 0.51 -3.38 -17.56
N GLY A 89 0.64 -2.13 -18.00
CA GLY A 89 -0.37 -1.41 -18.77
C GLY A 89 -0.65 -2.07 -20.13
N VAL A 90 0.40 -2.46 -20.85
CA VAL A 90 0.28 -3.23 -22.11
C VAL A 90 -0.41 -4.57 -21.85
N LYS A 91 -0.01 -5.30 -20.80
CA LYS A 91 -0.66 -6.56 -20.44
C LYS A 91 -2.15 -6.36 -20.14
N LEU A 92 -2.50 -5.34 -19.36
CA LEU A 92 -3.90 -5.03 -19.04
C LEU A 92 -4.70 -4.69 -20.29
N PHE A 93 -4.14 -3.90 -21.20
CA PHE A 93 -4.77 -3.57 -22.48
C PHE A 93 -5.02 -4.83 -23.33
N LEU A 94 -4.05 -5.74 -23.40
CA LEU A 94 -4.17 -7.00 -24.13
C LEU A 94 -5.08 -8.04 -23.42
N SER A 95 -5.16 -8.02 -22.10
CA SER A 95 -6.04 -8.89 -21.30
C SER A 95 -7.48 -8.35 -21.17
N GLY A 96 -7.72 -7.10 -21.55
CA GLY A 96 -9.07 -6.55 -21.71
C GLY A 96 -9.77 -7.26 -22.86
N LYS A 97 -10.40 -8.40 -22.57
CA LYS A 97 -11.38 -8.99 -23.47
C LYS A 97 -12.50 -7.97 -23.70
N PRO A 98 -12.90 -7.71 -24.95
CA PRO A 98 -14.12 -6.97 -25.22
C PRO A 98 -15.29 -7.82 -24.71
N GLU A 99 -15.96 -7.34 -23.66
CA GLU A 99 -17.31 -7.77 -23.28
C GLU A 99 -18.29 -6.74 -23.85
#